data_AF-A0A972HBU3-F1
#
_entry.id   AF-A0A972HBU3-F1
#
_cell.length_a   1.000
_cell.length_b   1.000
_cell.length_c   1.000
_cell.angle_alpha   90.00
_cell.angle_beta   90.00
_cell.angle_gamma   90.00
#
_symmetry.space_group_name_H-M   'P 1'
#
loop_
_entity.id
_entity.type
_entity.pdbx_description
1 polymer ?
#
loop_
_entity_poly.entity_id
_entity_poly.type
_entity_poly.pdbx_seq_one_letter_code
_entity_poly.pdbx_strand_id
1 'polypeptide(L)' 'MMDIGFSGAGVLMMLLIFGGLIALIVWGIGQTSGRSRSDGGRAVEILEERFARGEIDRDELESRRRELGR' A
#
# COMPACT_ATOMS: atom_id res chain seq x y z
N MET A 1 8.83 -49.32 17.06
CA MET A 1 8.80 -48.81 15.67
C MET A 1 7.86 -47.63 15.62
N MET A 2 8.41 -46.42 15.60
CA MET A 2 7.92 -45.28 14.81
C MET A 2 8.88 -44.12 15.07
N ASP A 3 9.91 -44.08 14.23
CA ASP A 3 10.90 -43.03 14.17
C ASP A 3 10.20 -41.71 13.79
N ILE A 4 10.31 -40.72 14.67
CA ILE A 4 9.92 -39.34 14.43
C ILE A 4 10.94 -38.76 13.43
N GLY A 5 10.87 -39.19 12.18
CA GLY A 5 11.77 -38.82 11.09
C GLY A 5 11.35 -37.55 10.33
N PHE A 6 10.37 -36.80 10.84
CA PHE A 6 9.73 -35.69 10.12
C PHE A 6 9.69 -34.36 10.89
N SER A 7 10.43 -34.23 12.00
CA SER A 7 10.30 -33.07 12.90
C SER A 7 10.89 -31.76 12.35
N GLY A 8 11.91 -31.81 11.50
CA GLY A 8 12.53 -30.61 10.93
C GLY A 8 12.03 -30.24 9.53
N ALA A 9 11.96 -31.23 8.63
CA ALA A 9 11.59 -31.00 7.23
C ALA A 9 10.13 -30.57 7.08
N GLY A 10 9.21 -31.14 7.86
CA GLY A 10 7.79 -30.76 7.85
C GLY A 10 7.58 -29.33 8.34
N VAL A 11 8.26 -28.93 9.41
CA VAL A 11 8.18 -27.58 9.97
C VAL A 11 8.75 -26.55 9.00
N LEU A 12 9.90 -26.85 8.39
CA LEU A 12 10.51 -25.97 7.38
C LEU A 12 9.59 -25.78 6.17
N MET A 13 9.00 -26.86 5.66
CA MET A 13 8.08 -26.81 4.52
C MET A 13 6.83 -25.99 4.85
N MET A 14 6.29 -26.14 6.06
CA MET A 14 5.15 -25.35 6.54
C MET A 14 5.50 -23.85 6.62
N LEU A 15 6.67 -23.50 7.19
CA LEU A 15 7.13 -22.11 7.28
C LEU A 15 7.38 -21.49 5.91
N LEU A 16 7.85 -22.27 4.93
CA LEU A 16 8.04 -21.77 3.56
C LEU A 16 6.71 -21.44 2.88
N ILE A 17 5.67 -22.26 3.07
CA ILE A 17 4.34 -21.99 2.51
C ILE A 17 3.72 -20.74 3.14
N PHE A 18 3.68 -20.67 4.48
CA PHE A 18 3.10 -19.52 5.18
C PHE A 18 3.95 -18.25 5.01
N GLY A 19 5.27 -18.36 5.11
CA GLY A 19 6.19 -17.25 4.91
C GLY A 19 6.15 -16.73 3.47
N GLY A 20 6.08 -17.62 2.48
CA GLY A 20 5.89 -17.28 1.07
C GLY A 20 4.56 -16.56 0.82
N LEU A 21 3.46 -17.05 1.42
CA LEU A 21 2.15 -16.42 1.31
C LEU A 21 2.16 -15.00 1.90
N ILE A 22 2.72 -14.81 3.10
CA ILE A 22 2.83 -13.49 3.74
C ILE A 22 3.70 -12.56 2.89
N ALA A 23 4.84 -13.05 2.40
CA ALA A 23 5.73 -12.27 1.54
C ALA A 23 5.03 -11.82 0.25
N LEU A 24 4.20 -12.69 -0.36
CA LEU A 24 3.45 -12.38 -1.57
C LEU A 24 2.36 -11.33 -1.31
N ILE A 25 1.68 -11.40 -0.17
CA ILE A 25 0.71 -10.38 0.26
C ILE A 25 1.41 -9.03 0.48
N VAL A 26 2.51 -9.01 1.25
CA VAL A 26 3.27 -7.79 1.54
C VAL A 26 3.84 -7.17 0.26
N TRP A 27 4.39 -7.99 -0.63
CA TRP A 27 4.90 -7.55 -1.93
C TRP A 27 3.79 -7.00 -2.84
N GLY A 28 2.63 -7.67 -2.89
CA GLY A 28 1.47 -7.22 -3.66
C GLY A 28 0.91 -5.87 -3.17
N ILE A 29 0.82 -5.67 -1.85
CA ILE A 29 0.43 -4.38 -1.25
C ILE A 29 1.51 -3.32 -1.51
N GLY A 30 2.80 -3.69 -1.48
CA GLY A 30 3.91 -2.81 -1.83
C GLY A 30 3.86 -2.34 -3.27
N GLN A 31 3.46 -3.20 -4.22
CA GLN A 31 3.32 -2.83 -5.63
C GLN A 31 2.12 -1.92 -5.90
N THR A 32 0.98 -2.12 -5.24
CA THR A 32 -0.17 -1.21 -5.35
C THR A 32 0.09 0.12 -4.63
N SER A 33 0.84 0.09 -3.54
CA SER A 33 1.28 1.29 -2.82
C SER A 33 2.38 2.06 -3.55
N GLY A 34 3.18 1.39 -4.38
CA GLY A 34 4.25 1.99 -5.20
C GLY A 34 3.77 2.70 -6.47
N ARG A 35 2.47 2.66 -6.81
CA ARG A 35 1.91 3.40 -7.95
C ARG A 35 1.02 4.60 -7.61
N SER A 36 0.72 4.86 -6.33
CA SER A 36 -0.18 5.98 -5.99
C SER A 36 0.13 6.71 -4.67
N ARG A 37 1.37 6.60 -4.16
CA ARG A 37 1.83 7.42 -3.02
C ARG A 37 2.96 8.37 -3.41
N SER A 38 2.85 8.97 -4.60
CA SER A 38 3.38 10.32 -4.72
C SER A 38 2.55 11.19 -3.80
N ASP A 39 3.22 11.91 -2.91
CA ASP A 39 2.63 12.77 -1.90
C ASP A 39 1.55 13.72 -2.46
N GLY A 40 1.67 14.08 -3.75
CA GLY A 40 0.69 14.86 -4.51
C GLY A 40 -0.68 14.21 -4.69
N GLY A 41 -0.80 12.87 -4.75
CA GLY A 41 -2.10 12.21 -4.94
C GLY A 41 -3.03 12.37 -3.73
N ARG A 42 -2.50 12.13 -2.53
CA ARG A 42 -3.24 12.35 -1.27
C ARG A 42 -3.49 13.82 -0.99
N ALA A 43 -2.54 14.70 -1.34
CA ALA A 43 -2.70 16.14 -1.15
C ALA A 43 -3.82 16.71 -2.05
N VAL A 44 -3.93 16.24 -3.30
CA VAL A 44 -5.02 16.64 -4.22
C VAL A 44 -6.37 16.11 -3.74
N GLU A 45 -6.44 14.86 -3.26
CA GLU A 45 -7.67 14.26 -2.74
C GLU A 45 -8.21 15.03 -1.51
N ILE A 46 -7.32 15.47 -0.61
CA ILE A 46 -7.68 16.31 0.53
C ILE A 46 -8.16 17.71 0.09
N LEU A 47 -7.56 18.28 -0.96
CA LEU A 47 -7.98 19.58 -1.49
C LEU A 47 -9.37 19.51 -2.14
N GLU A 48 -9.67 18.44 -2.88
CA GLU A 48 -10.98 18.21 -3.50
C GLU A 48 -12.08 18.02 -2.43
N GLU A 49 -11.79 17.33 -1.33
CA GLU A 49 -12.73 17.18 -0.22
C GLU A 49 -13.09 18.54 0.43
N ARG A 50 -12.10 19.44 0.56
CA ARG A 50 -12.34 20.79 1.12
C ARG A 50 -13.06 21.72 0.15
N PHE A 51 -12.82 21.58 -1.14
CA PHE A 51 -13.61 22.25 -2.18
C PHE A 51 -15.08 21.81 -2.13
N ALA A 52 -15.35 20.51 -1.98
CA ALA A 52 -16.72 19.99 -1.84
C ALA A 52 -17.42 20.48 -0.55
N ARG A 53 -16.66 20.72 0.51
CA ARG A 53 -17.15 21.37 1.74
C ARG A 53 -17.34 22.89 1.60
N GLY A 54 -16.89 23.49 0.49
CA GLY A 54 -16.95 24.93 0.26
C GLY A 54 -15.97 25.74 1.10
N GLU A 55 -14.96 25.10 1.70
CA GLU A 55 -13.93 25.78 2.52
C GLU A 55 -12.87 26.46 1.64
N ILE A 56 -12.76 26.08 0.37
CA ILE A 56 -11.75 26.53 -0.59
C ILE A 56 -12.44 26.81 -1.93
N ASP A 57 -12.04 27.89 -2.60
CA ASP A 57 -12.57 28.25 -3.92
C ASP A 57 -11.87 27.47 -5.06
N ARG A 58 -12.49 27.44 -6.24
CA ARG A 58 -11.96 26.73 -7.42
C ARG A 58 -10.60 27.28 -7.84
N ASP A 59 -10.39 28.59 -7.74
CA ASP A 59 -9.11 29.23 -8.07
C ASP A 59 -7.96 28.76 -7.15
N GLU A 60 -8.24 28.59 -5.85
CA GLU A 60 -7.24 28.14 -4.89
C GLU A 60 -6.92 26.64 -5.06
N LEU A 61 -7.93 25.83 -5.39
CA LEU A 61 -7.74 24.42 -5.77
C LEU A 61 -6.83 24.28 -6.98
N GLU A 62 -7.06 25.07 -8.04
CA GLU A 62 -6.30 24.99 -9.29
C GLU A 62 -4.83 25.41 -9.10
N SER A 63 -4.60 26.47 -8.32
CA SER A 63 -3.25 26.92 -7.95
C SER A 63 -2.45 25.82 -7.24
N ARG A 64 -3.03 25.24 -6.18
CA ARG A 64 -2.39 24.18 -5.37
C ARG A 64 -2.19 22.89 -6.16
N ARG A 65 -3.13 22.54 -7.04
CA ARG A 65 -3.03 21.36 -7.91
C ARG A 65 -1.89 21.48 -8.91
N ARG A 66 -1.67 22.68 -9.47
CA ARG A 66 -0.50 22.98 -10.34
C ARG A 66 0.82 22.91 -9.59
N GLU A 67 0.82 23.31 -8.33
CA GLU A 67 2.02 23.32 -7.49
C GLU A 67 2.43 21.90 -7.05
N LEU A 68 1.45 21.04 -6.73
CA LEU A 68 1.65 19.64 -6.35
C LEU A 68 1.94 18.69 -7.52
N GLY A 69 1.62 19.10 -8.75
CA GLY A 69 1.86 18.34 -9.97
C GLY A 69 3.22 18.58 -10.63
N ARG A 70 4.06 19.44 -10.06
CA ARG A 70 5.45 19.69 -10.47
C ARG A 70 6.40 18.81 -9.67
#